data_AF-A0A1Y1M4V1-F1
#
_entry.id   AF-A0A1Y1M4V1-F1
#
_cell.length_a   1.000
_cell.length_b   1.000
_cell.length_c   1.000
_cell.angle_alpha   90.00
_cell.angle_beta   90.00
_cell.angle_gamma   90.00
#
_symmetry.space_group_name_H-M   'P 1'
#
loop_
_entity.id
_entity.type
_entity.pdbx_description
1 polymer ?
#
loop_
_entity_poly.entity_id
_entity_poly.type
_entity_poly.pdbx_seq_one_letter_code
_entity_poly.pdbx_strand_id
1 'polypeptide(L)'
;MKPLQCVLIGRLITVVSSVDNVGKHELYMYGAGVACCSLIASSLMHPYMLAAHNLGLKLRIACISLVYRKILRLKLSEIEGISSGKILTLVTNDSNRFYEIPIMMHYP
;
A
#
# COMPACT_ATOMS: atom_id res chain seq x y z
N MET A 1 16.07 -2.45 -0.64
CA MET A 1 16.02 -2.78 0.81
C MET A 1 15.81 -4.28 1.04
N LYS A 2 14.73 -4.90 0.54
CA LYS A 2 14.46 -6.34 0.68
C LYS A 2 15.60 -7.30 0.25
N PRO A 3 16.22 -7.17 -0.95
CA PRO A 3 17.32 -8.05 -1.34
C PRO A 3 18.58 -7.86 -0.48
N LEU A 4 18.86 -6.63 -0.04
CA LEU A 4 19.99 -6.32 0.85
C LEU A 4 19.80 -6.97 2.24
N GLN A 5 18.59 -6.89 2.79
CA GLN A 5 18.24 -7.55 4.04
C GLN A 5 18.39 -9.08 3.94
N CYS A 6 17.99 -9.70 2.82
CA CYS A 6 18.17 -11.13 2.60
C CYS A 6 19.65 -11.54 2.61
N VAL A 7 20.53 -10.74 1.98
CA VAL A 7 21.98 -11.01 1.98
C VAL A 7 22.57 -10.87 3.39
N LEU A 8 22.18 -9.84 4.15
CA LEU A 8 22.66 -9.62 5.52
C LEU A 8 22.21 -10.73 6.48
N ILE A 9 20.97 -11.19 6.37
CA ILE A 9 20.45 -12.33 7.15
C ILE A 9 21.20 -13.62 6.75
N GLY A 10 21.44 -13.84 5.46
CA GLY A 10 22.21 -14.99 4.98
C GLY A 10 23.62 -15.02 5.58
N ARG A 11 24.33 -13.88 5.57
CA ARG A 11 25.65 -13.73 6.20
C ARG A 11 25.60 -13.94 7.71
N LEU A 12 24.59 -13.41 8.40
CA LEU A 12 24.41 -13.58 9.84
C LEU A 12 24.24 -15.07 10.20
N ILE A 13 23.43 -15.82 9.45
CA ILE A 13 23.23 -17.26 9.66
C ILE A 13 24.53 -18.04 9.46
N THR A 14 25.31 -17.70 8.42
CA THR A 14 26.62 -18.33 8.18
C THR A 14 27.59 -18.09 9.34
N VAL A 15 27.64 -16.87 9.88
CA VAL A 15 28.51 -16.48 11.01
C VAL A 15 28.09 -17.16 12.32
N VAL A 16 26.78 -17.36 12.54
CA VAL A 16 26.27 -18.10 13.71
C VAL A 16 26.55 -19.61 13.61
N SER A 17 26.61 -20.15 12.39
CA SER A 17 26.80 -21.60 12.16
C SER A 17 28.28 -22.03 12.11
N SER A 18 29.22 -21.08 11.97
CA SER A 18 30.65 -21.39 12.00
C SER A 18 31.11 -21.76 13.41
N VAL A 19 31.85 -22.87 13.52
CA VAL A 19 32.38 -23.43 14.77
C VAL A 19 33.53 -22.58 15.35
N ASP A 20 34.20 -21.79 14.51
CA ASP A 20 35.22 -20.84 14.93
C ASP A 20 34.58 -19.66 15.68
N ASN A 21 35.25 -19.18 16.73
CA ASN A 21 34.88 -17.97 17.48
C ASN A 21 34.99 -16.73 16.59
N VAL A 22 34.06 -16.57 15.65
CA VAL A 22 33.94 -15.35 14.85
C VAL A 22 33.71 -14.20 15.81
N GLY A 23 34.49 -13.13 15.66
CA GLY A 23 34.54 -12.03 16.61
C GLY A 23 33.14 -11.48 16.87
N LYS A 24 32.75 -11.40 18.15
CA LYS A 24 31.44 -10.86 18.60
C LYS A 24 31.05 -9.56 17.88
N HIS A 25 32.05 -8.76 17.51
CA HIS A 25 31.89 -7.53 16.75
C HIS A 25 31.20 -7.71 15.38
N GLU A 26 31.59 -8.71 14.58
CA GLU A 26 30.95 -8.96 13.27
C GLU A 26 29.49 -9.39 13.43
N LEU A 27 29.19 -10.23 14.41
CA LEU A 27 27.83 -10.66 14.73
C LEU A 27 26.94 -9.45 15.06
N TYR A 28 27.42 -8.56 15.94
CA TYR A 28 26.69 -7.33 16.28
C TYR A 28 26.54 -6.40 15.07
N MET A 29 27.55 -6.27 14.21
CA MET A 29 27.47 -5.44 13.00
C MET A 29 26.42 -5.95 12.01
N TYR A 30 26.39 -7.25 11.72
CA TYR A 30 25.38 -7.81 10.81
C TYR A 30 23.97 -7.72 11.40
N GLY A 31 23.80 -8.00 12.70
CA GLY A 31 22.52 -7.84 13.40
C GLY A 31 22.01 -6.40 13.38
N ALA A 32 22.88 -5.43 13.69
CA ALA A 32 22.55 -4.00 13.62
C ALA A 32 22.21 -3.57 12.18
N GLY A 33 22.94 -4.08 11.18
CA GLY A 33 22.67 -3.82 9.77
C GLY A 33 21.28 -4.28 9.33
N VAL A 34 20.82 -5.45 9.77
CA VAL A 34 19.47 -5.97 9.49
C VAL A 34 18.39 -5.08 10.14
N ALA A 35 18.61 -4.68 11.40
CA ALA A 35 17.70 -3.78 12.11
C ALA A 35 17.59 -2.41 11.43
N CYS A 36 18.73 -1.80 11.08
CA CYS A 36 18.78 -0.53 10.37
C CYS A 36 18.11 -0.61 8.99
N CYS A 37 18.35 -1.66 8.21
CA CYS A 37 17.68 -1.85 6.91
C CYS A 37 16.15 -1.93 7.07
N SER A 38 15.68 -2.62 8.11
CA SER A 38 14.25 -2.76 8.39
C SER A 38 13.62 -1.43 8.80
N LEU A 39 14.30 -0.66 9.66
CA LEU A 39 13.87 0.67 10.08
C LEU A 39 13.78 1.63 8.90
N ILE A 40 14.81 1.71 8.07
CA ILE A 40 14.82 2.58 6.89
C ILE A 40 13.69 2.21 5.93
N ALA A 41 13.50 0.91 5.66
CA ALA A 41 12.41 0.46 4.80
C ALA A 41 11.03 0.85 5.36
N SER A 42 10.83 0.68 6.67
CA SER A 42 9.58 1.04 7.35
C SER A 42 9.33 2.55 7.32
N SER A 43 10.34 3.35 7.66
CA SER A 43 10.27 4.81 7.66
C SER A 43 9.98 5.40 6.27
N LEU A 44 10.36 4.73 5.19
CA LEU A 44 10.01 5.13 3.82
C LEU A 44 8.61 4.65 3.42
N MET A 45 8.22 3.43 3.84
CA MET A 45 6.93 2.84 3.48
C MET A 45 5.75 3.56 4.15
N HIS A 46 5.86 3.94 5.43
CA HIS A 46 4.78 4.61 6.15
C HIS A 46 4.29 5.92 5.51
N PRO A 47 5.15 6.92 5.22
CA PRO A 47 4.70 8.15 4.58
C PRO A 47 4.20 7.92 3.15
N TYR A 48 4.79 6.97 2.43
CA TYR A 48 4.31 6.57 1.11
C TYR A 48 2.87 6.02 1.17
N MET A 49 2.61 5.06 2.05
CA MET A 49 1.28 4.48 2.27
C MET A 49 0.27 5.55 2.67
N LEU A 50 0.65 6.46 3.58
CA LEU A 50 -0.21 7.56 3.99
C LEU A 50 -0.57 8.48 2.81
N ALA A 51 0.41 8.82 1.96
CA ALA A 51 0.17 9.63 0.76
C ALA A 51 -0.74 8.90 -0.24
N ALA A 52 -0.52 7.61 -0.48
CA ALA A 52 -1.34 6.78 -1.36
C ALA A 52 -2.79 6.68 -0.85
N HIS A 53 -2.99 6.43 0.45
CA HIS A 53 -4.31 6.41 1.08
C HIS A 53 -5.03 7.75 0.96
N ASN A 54 -4.33 8.86 1.23
CA ASN A 54 -4.90 10.20 1.10
C ASN A 54 -5.33 10.51 -0.33
N LEU A 55 -4.56 10.06 -1.33
CA LEU A 55 -4.94 10.20 -2.73
C LEU A 55 -6.17 9.34 -3.06
N GLY A 56 -6.19 8.09 -2.62
CA GLY A 56 -7.34 7.18 -2.79
C GLY A 56 -8.62 7.75 -2.20
N LEU A 57 -8.55 8.33 -0.99
CA LEU A 57 -9.72 8.93 -0.34
C LEU A 57 -10.26 10.12 -1.13
N LYS A 58 -9.38 10.99 -1.64
CA LYS A 58 -9.77 12.12 -2.49
C LYS A 58 -10.46 11.65 -3.77
N LEU A 59 -9.93 10.61 -4.43
CA LEU A 59 -10.55 10.02 -5.62
C LEU A 59 -11.93 9.44 -5.31
N ARG A 60 -12.06 8.66 -4.23
CA ARG A 60 -13.35 8.07 -3.82
C ARG A 60 -14.40 9.15 -3.56
N ILE A 61 -14.06 10.20 -2.81
CA ILE A 61 -14.96 11.31 -2.51
C ILE A 61 -15.35 12.04 -3.81
N ALA A 62 -14.39 12.28 -4.71
CA ALA A 62 -14.66 12.91 -6.00
C ALA A 62 -15.62 12.07 -6.87
N CYS A 63 -15.39 10.75 -6.99
CA CYS A 63 -16.26 9.85 -7.75
C CYS A 63 -17.69 9.85 -7.21
N ILE A 64 -17.87 9.68 -5.90
CA ILE A 64 -19.20 9.67 -5.27
C ILE A 64 -19.89 11.03 -5.47
N SER A 65 -19.15 12.13 -5.31
CA SER A 65 -19.68 13.49 -5.52
C SER A 65 -20.12 13.74 -6.95
N LEU A 66 -19.37 13.25 -7.94
CA LEU A 66 -19.72 13.37 -9.36
C LEU A 66 -20.98 12.56 -9.70
N VAL A 67 -21.06 11.32 -9.20
CA VAL A 67 -22.25 10.46 -9.39
C VAL A 67 -23.47 11.12 -8.75
N TYR A 68 -23.36 11.60 -7.52
CA TYR A 68 -24.44 12.30 -6.82
C TYR A 68 -24.93 13.53 -7.59
N ARG A 69 -24.00 14.39 -8.04
CA ARG A 69 -24.33 15.58 -8.85
C ARG A 69 -24.98 15.22 -10.17
N LYS A 70 -24.57 14.11 -10.80
CA LYS A 70 -25.16 13.65 -12.06
C LYS A 70 -26.60 13.20 -11.85
N ILE A 71 -26.87 12.43 -10.80
CA ILE A 71 -28.22 11.96 -10.46
C ILE A 71 -29.17 13.14 -10.23
N LEU A 72 -28.75 14.16 -9.48
CA LEU A 72 -29.57 15.35 -9.23
C LEU A 72 -29.89 16.19 -10.48
N ARG A 73 -29.15 16.01 -11.58
CA ARG A 73 -29.33 16.75 -12.83
C ARG A 73 -30.05 15.97 -13.93
N LEU A 74 -30.31 14.68 -13.72
CA LEU A 74 -31.02 13.84 -14.69
C LEU A 74 -32.54 14.06 -14.60
N LYS A 75 -33.24 13.96 -15.72
CA LYS A 75 -34.71 14.03 -15.72
C LYS A 75 -35.28 12.72 -15.16
N LEU A 76 -36.45 12.79 -14.53
CA LEU A 76 -37.10 11.65 -13.89
C LEU A 76 -37.27 10.45 -14.86
N SER A 77 -37.64 10.73 -16.11
CA SER A 77 -37.77 9.74 -17.18
C SER A 77 -36.47 9.03 -17.55
N GLU A 78 -35.32 9.68 -17.36
CA GLU A 78 -33.99 9.08 -17.61
C GLU A 78 -33.54 8.25 -16.40
N ILE A 79 -33.95 8.64 -15.19
CA ILE A 79 -33.65 7.93 -13.94
C ILE A 79 -34.49 6.64 -13.86
N GLU A 80 -35.75 6.65 -14.29
CA GLU A 80 -36.62 5.47 -14.32
C GLU A 80 -36.04 4.33 -15.17
N GLY A 81 -35.27 4.65 -16.22
CA GLY A 81 -34.56 3.66 -17.04
C GLY A 81 -33.26 3.12 -16.42
N ILE A 82 -32.76 3.75 -15.35
CA ILE A 82 -31.53 3.33 -14.66
C ILE A 82 -31.88 2.54 -13.42
N SER A 83 -31.46 1.27 -13.37
CA SER A 83 -31.60 0.45 -12.16
C SER A 83 -30.85 1.11 -10.99
N SER A 84 -31.58 1.41 -9.91
CA SER A 84 -31.03 1.93 -8.65
C SER A 84 -29.91 1.04 -8.09
N GLY A 85 -30.02 -0.28 -8.30
CA GLY A 85 -28.98 -1.24 -7.92
C GLY A 85 -27.66 -1.00 -8.67
N LYS A 86 -27.71 -0.63 -9.95
CA LYS A 86 -26.51 -0.35 -10.75
C LYS A 86 -25.78 0.90 -10.27
N ILE A 87 -26.52 1.94 -9.87
CA ILE A 87 -25.95 3.14 -9.23
C ILE A 87 -25.30 2.76 -7.90
N LEU A 88 -25.97 1.95 -7.09
CA LEU A 88 -25.44 1.52 -5.79
C LEU A 88 -24.16 0.70 -5.95
N THR A 89 -24.09 -0.20 -6.94
CA THR A 89 -22.86 -0.94 -7.26
C THR A 89 -21.74 -0.01 -7.71
N LEU A 90 -22.00 0.97 -8.58
CA LEU A 90 -21.01 1.97 -8.98
C LEU A 90 -20.47 2.76 -7.78
N VAL A 91 -21.36 3.18 -6.86
CA VAL A 91 -20.97 3.95 -5.68
C VAL A 91 -20.23 3.09 -4.65
N THR A 92 -20.60 1.83 -4.47
CA THR A 92 -20.00 0.99 -3.41
C THR A 92 -18.78 0.22 -3.89
N ASN A 93 -18.89 -0.51 -5.01
CA ASN A 93 -17.84 -1.36 -5.54
C ASN A 93 -16.78 -0.55 -6.29
N ASP A 94 -17.20 0.28 -7.24
CA ASP A 94 -16.23 0.92 -8.15
C ASP A 94 -15.50 2.07 -7.45
N SER A 95 -16.17 2.82 -6.57
CA SER A 95 -15.49 3.84 -5.74
C SER A 95 -14.48 3.24 -4.77
N ASN A 96 -14.72 2.04 -4.26
CA ASN A 96 -13.75 1.32 -3.43
C ASN A 96 -12.54 0.91 -4.26
N ARG A 97 -12.76 0.42 -5.48
CA ARG A 97 -11.67 0.12 -6.41
C ARG A 97 -10.83 1.34 -6.77
N PHE A 98 -11.45 2.52 -6.96
CA PHE A 98 -10.71 3.77 -7.18
C PHE A 98 -9.86 4.22 -5.98
N TYR A 99 -10.28 3.87 -4.76
CA TYR A 99 -9.49 4.08 -3.55
C TYR A 99 -8.26 3.15 -3.48
N GLU A 100 -8.40 1.92 -3.95
CA GLU A 100 -7.34 0.90 -3.90
C GLU A 100 -6.25 1.11 -4.95
N ILE A 101 -6.58 1.65 -6.13
CA ILE A 101 -5.63 1.83 -7.24
C ILE A 101 -4.34 2.58 -6.82
N PRO A 102 -4.40 3.74 -6.15
CA PRO A 102 -3.19 4.45 -5.69
C PRO A 102 -2.31 3.63 -4.74
N ILE A 103 -2.91 2.75 -3.95
CA ILE A 103 -2.22 1.89 -2.98
C ILE A 103 -1.53 0.73 -3.72
N MET A 104 -2.20 0.18 -4.72
CA MET A 104 -1.69 -0.95 -5.53
C MET A 104 -0.67 -0.51 -6.59
N MET A 105 -0.54 0.79 -6.88
CA MET A 105 0.34 1.29 -7.94
C MET A 105 1.83 0.95 -7.74
N HIS A 106 2.26 0.62 -6.52
CA HIS A 106 3.61 0.16 -6.22
C HIS A 106 3.85 -1.32 -6.52
N TYR A 107 2.79 -2.10 -6.74
CA TYR A 107 2.88 -3.52 -7.02
C TYR A 107 2.43 -3.77 -8.47
N PRO A 108 3.33 -4.23 -9.37
CA PRO A 108 2.95 -4.59 -10.73
C PRO A 108 2.06 -5.83 -10.79
#